data_AF-A0A7R9G5K2-F1
#
_entry.id   AF-A0A7R9G5K2-F1
#
_cell.length_a   1.000
_cell.length_b   1.000
_cell.length_c   1.000
_cell.angle_alpha   90.00
_cell.angle_beta   90.00
_cell.angle_gamma   90.00
#
_symmetry.space_group_name_H-M   'P 1'
#
loop_
_entity.id
_entity.type
_entity.pdbx_description
1 polymer ?
#
loop_
_entity_poly.entity_id
_entity_poly.type
_entity_poly.pdbx_seq_one_letter_code
_entity_poly.pdbx_strand_id
1 'polypeptide(L)'
;MRDHLKTIFNEVKEVNVLDSKDEANLALLSRPELGITFTKLHCWRLTHYSKCVFLDADTLVLQNCDELFDREELSAAPDAGWPDCFNSGVFVYTPSLDTFNALVQFAVSQGSFDGKCLYIHFKKNN
;
A
#
# COMPACT_ATOMS: atom_id res chain seq x y z
N MET A 1 12.23 10.71 -16.71
CA MET A 1 11.89 10.34 -15.32
C MET A 1 11.99 8.83 -15.10
N ARG A 2 11.22 8.00 -15.81
CA ARG A 2 11.27 6.52 -15.67
C ARG A 2 12.67 5.92 -15.83
N ASP A 3 13.44 6.37 -16.82
CA ASP A 3 14.79 5.83 -17.04
C ASP A 3 15.76 6.20 -15.91
N HIS A 4 15.53 7.34 -15.25
CA HIS A 4 16.31 7.71 -14.07
C HIS A 4 15.91 6.87 -12.85
N LEU A 5 14.63 6.52 -12.69
CA LEU A 5 14.23 5.58 -11.63
C LEU A 5 14.92 4.22 -11.78
N LYS A 6 15.11 3.74 -13.02
CA LYS A 6 15.83 2.48 -13.30
C LYS A 6 17.32 2.52 -12.97
N THR A 7 17.93 3.70 -12.82
CA THR A 7 19.32 3.80 -12.37
C THR A 7 19.46 3.74 -10.85
N ILE A 8 18.35 3.90 -10.11
CA ILE A 8 18.33 3.96 -8.64
C ILE A 8 17.67 2.72 -8.04
N PHE A 9 16.51 2.32 -8.56
CA PHE A 9 15.73 1.18 -8.05
C PHE A 9 16.06 -0.10 -8.81
N ASN A 10 16.16 -1.22 -8.09
CA ASN A 10 16.35 -2.55 -8.69
C ASN A 10 15.19 -2.96 -9.60
N GLU A 11 13.98 -2.50 -9.27
CA GLU A 11 12.76 -2.83 -9.98
C GLU A 11 11.88 -1.57 -10.10
N VAL A 12 11.37 -1.30 -11.31
CA VAL A 12 10.42 -0.20 -11.58
C VAL A 12 9.17 -0.79 -12.20
N LYS A 13 8.13 -0.96 -11.39
CA LYS A 13 6.82 -1.46 -11.82
C LYS A 13 5.90 -0.31 -12.17
N GLU A 14 5.36 -0.38 -13.39
CA GLU A 14 4.30 0.51 -13.81
C GLU A 14 2.96 -0.08 -13.38
N VAL A 15 2.14 0.74 -12.72
CA VAL A 15 0.78 0.39 -12.34
C VAL A 15 -0.15 1.20 -13.23
N ASN A 16 -0.79 0.53 -14.18
CA ASN A 16 -1.78 1.15 -15.04
C ASN A 16 -3.19 0.82 -14.52
N VAL A 17 -3.75 1.72 -13.71
CA VAL A 17 -5.09 1.56 -13.12
C VAL A 17 -6.19 1.62 -14.19
N LEU A 18 -5.91 2.19 -15.37
CA LEU A 18 -6.84 2.29 -16.50
C LEU A 18 -6.81 1.06 -17.41
N ASP A 19 -5.96 0.06 -17.14
CA ASP A 19 -5.99 -1.20 -17.87
C ASP A 19 -7.19 -2.04 -17.40
N SER A 20 -8.21 -2.11 -18.27
CA SER A 20 -9.55 -2.67 -18.03
C SER A 20 -9.60 -4.20 -17.95
N LYS A 21 -8.44 -4.87 -17.96
CA LYS A 21 -8.33 -6.34 -17.96
C LYS A 21 -8.39 -6.98 -16.57
N ASP A 22 -8.41 -6.19 -15.50
CA ASP A 22 -8.44 -6.66 -14.12
C ASP A 22 -9.80 -6.30 -13.51
N GLU A 23 -10.56 -7.29 -13.02
CA GLU A 23 -11.87 -7.06 -12.38
C GLU A 23 -11.76 -6.12 -11.18
N ALA A 24 -10.63 -6.18 -10.46
CA ALA A 24 -10.32 -5.21 -9.41
C ALA A 24 -10.25 -3.80 -9.99
N ASN A 25 -9.51 -3.58 -11.09
CA ASN A 25 -9.41 -2.27 -11.76
C ASN A 25 -10.75 -1.77 -12.31
N LEU A 26 -11.63 -2.66 -12.78
CA LEU A 26 -12.98 -2.29 -13.23
C LEU A 26 -13.85 -1.76 -12.07
N ALA A 27 -13.72 -2.34 -10.88
CA ALA A 27 -14.36 -1.80 -9.68
C ALA A 27 -13.79 -0.40 -9.32
N LEU A 28 -12.50 -0.16 -9.59
CA LEU A 28 -11.86 1.15 -9.38
C LEU A 28 -12.34 2.21 -10.37
N LEU A 29 -12.56 1.83 -11.63
CA LEU A 29 -13.10 2.74 -12.66
C LEU A 29 -14.48 3.30 -12.30
N SER A 30 -15.24 2.58 -11.45
CA SER A 30 -16.54 3.04 -10.95
C SER A 30 -16.42 4.13 -9.86
N ARG A 31 -15.21 4.41 -9.35
CA ARG A 31 -14.90 5.39 -8.30
C ARG A 31 -13.61 6.16 -8.65
N PRO A 32 -13.62 6.99 -9.72
CA PRO A 32 -12.42 7.63 -10.26
C PRO A 32 -11.70 8.56 -9.28
N GLU A 33 -12.40 9.08 -8.27
CA GLU A 33 -11.84 9.93 -7.22
C GLU A 33 -10.82 9.21 -6.32
N LEU A 34 -10.80 7.88 -6.34
CA LEU A 34 -9.92 7.07 -5.51
C LEU A 34 -8.64 6.60 -6.25
N GLY A 35 -8.47 6.94 -7.54
CA GLY A 35 -7.46 6.32 -8.42
C GLY A 35 -5.99 6.42 -7.97
N ILE A 36 -5.58 7.52 -7.33
CA ILE A 36 -4.20 7.69 -6.81
C ILE A 36 -3.98 6.75 -5.61
N THR A 37 -4.96 6.70 -4.72
CA THR A 37 -4.87 5.94 -3.48
C THR A 37 -4.87 4.43 -3.71
N PHE A 38 -5.55 3.96 -4.77
CA PHE A 38 -5.51 2.56 -5.16
C PHE A 38 -4.16 2.11 -5.70
N THR A 39 -3.41 3.01 -6.37
CA THR A 39 -2.08 2.66 -6.90
C THR A 39 -1.14 2.17 -5.80
N LYS A 40 -1.26 2.72 -4.58
CA LYS A 40 -0.51 2.29 -3.39
C LYS A 40 -0.77 0.82 -3.03
N LEU A 41 -2.01 0.34 -3.15
CA LEU A 41 -2.37 -1.05 -2.80
C LEU A 41 -1.69 -2.09 -3.68
N HIS A 42 -1.29 -1.73 -4.90
CA HIS A 42 -0.60 -2.66 -5.79
C HIS A 42 0.75 -3.13 -5.23
N CYS A 43 1.28 -2.52 -4.15
CA CYS A 43 2.44 -3.04 -3.44
C CYS A 43 2.20 -4.48 -2.92
N TRP A 44 0.97 -4.83 -2.51
CA TRP A 44 0.62 -6.21 -2.11
C TRP A 44 0.65 -7.22 -3.26
N ARG A 45 0.71 -6.78 -4.53
CA ARG A 45 0.84 -7.68 -5.69
C ARG A 45 2.27 -8.11 -5.97
N LEU A 46 3.27 -7.57 -5.26
CA LEU A 46 4.69 -7.90 -5.43
C LEU A 46 5.05 -9.23 -4.74
N THR A 47 4.32 -10.30 -5.07
CA THR A 47 4.37 -11.61 -4.40
C THR A 47 5.67 -12.39 -4.59
N HIS A 48 6.60 -11.87 -5.39
CA HIS A 48 7.97 -12.39 -5.46
C HIS A 48 8.83 -11.97 -4.26
N TYR A 49 8.37 -11.01 -3.44
CA TYR A 49 8.96 -10.70 -2.14
C TYR A 49 8.20 -11.38 -1.01
N SER A 50 8.92 -11.87 -0.01
CA SER A 50 8.34 -12.47 1.19
C SER A 50 7.90 -11.45 2.24
N LYS A 51 8.50 -10.25 2.25
CA LYS A 51 8.18 -9.14 3.15
C LYS A 51 8.70 -7.84 2.55
N CYS A 52 7.99 -6.74 2.79
CA CYS A 52 8.38 -5.42 2.33
C CYS A 52 8.13 -4.35 3.41
N VAL A 53 8.93 -3.29 3.35
CA VAL A 53 8.64 -2.03 4.04
C VAL A 53 8.22 -1.02 2.98
N PHE A 54 7.01 -0.50 3.10
CA PHE A 54 6.53 0.58 2.25
C PHE A 54 6.99 1.92 2.82
N LEU A 55 7.42 2.82 1.94
CA LEU A 55 7.76 4.22 2.25
C LEU A 55 7.08 5.13 1.22
N ASP A 56 6.32 6.13 1.67
CA ASP A 56 5.81 7.18 0.78
C ASP A 56 6.99 7.98 0.18
N ALA A 57 6.80 8.54 -1.02
CA ALA A 57 7.86 9.20 -1.78
C ALA A 57 8.36 10.52 -1.16
N ASP A 58 7.65 11.04 -0.16
CA ASP A 58 7.99 12.22 0.64
C ASP A 58 8.68 11.88 1.97
N THR A 59 9.04 10.61 2.19
CA THR A 59 9.84 10.17 3.33
C THR A 59 11.34 10.28 3.06
N LEU A 60 12.14 10.43 4.13
CA LEU A 60 13.60 10.46 4.06
C LEU A 60 14.21 9.54 5.11
N VAL A 61 15.00 8.57 4.68
CA VAL A 61 15.73 7.65 5.55
C VAL A 61 17.01 8.34 6.06
N LEU A 62 17.08 8.60 7.36
CA LEU A 62 18.22 9.28 8.00
C LEU A 62 19.30 8.32 8.51
N GLN A 63 18.93 7.09 8.82
CA GLN A 63 19.78 6.02 9.35
C GLN A 63 19.29 4.67 8.80
N ASN A 64 20.13 3.63 8.86
CA ASN A 64 19.70 2.27 8.52
C ASN A 64 18.46 1.90 9.37
N CYS A 65 17.51 1.22 8.75
CA CYS A 65 16.24 0.83 9.36
C CYS A 65 15.87 -0.62 9.00
N ASP A 66 16.86 -1.49 8.77
CA ASP A 66 16.63 -2.86 8.33
C ASP A 66 15.96 -3.71 9.41
N GLU A 67 16.01 -3.30 10.69
CA GLU A 67 15.27 -3.91 11.79
C GLU A 67 13.75 -3.87 11.60
N LEU A 68 13.24 -3.03 10.70
CA LEU A 68 11.81 -3.03 10.33
C LEU A 68 11.39 -4.38 9.72
N PHE A 69 12.29 -5.11 9.08
CA PHE A 69 11.98 -6.43 8.51
C PHE A 69 11.76 -7.52 9.57
N ASP A 70 12.10 -7.27 10.84
CA ASP A 70 11.79 -8.19 11.96
C ASP A 70 10.34 -8.07 12.43
N ARG A 71 9.59 -7.07 11.97
CA ARG A 71 8.19 -6.84 12.35
C ARG A 71 7.22 -7.68 11.52
N GLU A 72 6.03 -7.91 12.06
CA GLU A 72 4.93 -8.65 11.39
C GLU A 72 4.00 -7.70 10.61
N GLU A 73 3.20 -8.26 9.70
CA GLU A 73 2.11 -7.51 9.06
C GLU A 73 0.92 -7.39 10.03
N LEU A 74 0.29 -6.23 10.23
CA LEU A 74 0.67 -4.90 9.77
C LEU A 74 1.32 -4.12 10.91
N SER A 75 2.55 -3.65 10.71
CA SER A 75 3.25 -2.77 11.64
C SER A 75 3.45 -1.37 11.05
N ALA A 76 3.04 -0.32 11.77
CA ALA A 76 3.15 1.08 11.36
C ALA A 76 3.26 2.00 12.58
N ALA A 77 3.76 3.22 12.38
CA ALA A 77 3.83 4.25 13.43
C ALA A 77 2.45 4.90 13.68
N PRO A 78 2.12 5.33 14.91
CA PRO A 78 0.88 6.05 15.19
C PRO A 78 0.83 7.37 14.41
N ASP A 79 -0.38 7.78 14.00
CA ASP A 79 -0.60 9.07 13.37
C ASP A 79 -0.52 10.20 14.42
N ALA A 80 0.09 11.33 14.03
CA ALA A 80 0.30 12.46 14.93
C ALA A 80 -0.99 13.18 15.33
N GLY A 81 -2.02 13.15 14.47
CA GLY A 81 -3.30 13.81 14.72
C GLY A 81 -4.29 12.95 15.49
N TRP A 82 -4.29 11.64 15.24
CA TRP A 82 -5.20 10.69 15.89
C TRP A 82 -4.47 9.39 16.25
N PRO A 83 -4.03 9.20 17.49
CA PRO A 83 -3.12 8.11 17.87
C PRO A 83 -3.75 6.71 17.78
N ASP A 84 -5.08 6.61 17.74
CA ASP A 84 -5.75 5.33 17.48
C ASP A 84 -5.65 4.89 16.02
N CYS A 85 -5.14 5.73 15.12
CA CYS A 85 -4.87 5.40 13.73
C CYS A 85 -3.36 5.37 13.53
N PHE A 86 -2.89 4.58 12.57
CA PHE A 86 -1.49 4.65 12.17
C PHE A 86 -1.31 5.55 10.95
N ASN A 87 -0.13 6.12 10.84
CA ASN A 87 0.32 6.82 9.67
C ASN A 87 0.68 5.80 8.58
N SER A 88 0.09 5.93 7.39
CA SER A 88 0.35 5.00 6.27
C SER A 88 1.62 5.33 5.49
N GLY A 89 2.40 6.33 5.89
CA GLY A 89 3.61 6.77 5.20
C GLY A 89 4.76 5.78 5.31
N VAL A 90 4.82 5.01 6.39
CA VAL A 90 5.77 3.90 6.56
C VAL A 90 5.06 2.72 7.22
N PHE A 91 5.11 1.55 6.59
CA PHE A 91 4.55 0.34 7.16
C PHE A 91 5.21 -0.95 6.66
N VAL A 92 5.15 -1.99 7.48
CA VAL A 92 5.66 -3.34 7.18
C VAL A 92 4.50 -4.23 6.76
N TYR A 93 4.65 -4.93 5.64
CA TYR A 93 3.61 -5.78 5.07
C TYR A 93 4.17 -7.02 4.38
N THR A 94 3.30 -7.99 4.14
CA THR A 94 3.56 -9.24 3.43
C THR A 94 2.78 -9.22 2.11
N PRO A 95 3.45 -9.13 0.95
CA PRO A 95 2.77 -9.16 -0.34
C PRO A 95 1.90 -10.40 -0.51
N SER A 96 0.62 -10.19 -0.84
CA SER A 96 -0.39 -11.24 -0.98
C SER A 96 -1.52 -10.75 -1.90
N LEU A 97 -1.85 -11.56 -2.92
CA LEU A 97 -3.00 -11.27 -3.79
C LEU A 97 -4.33 -11.34 -3.01
N ASP A 98 -4.42 -12.20 -2.01
CA ASP A 98 -5.62 -12.31 -1.17
C ASP A 98 -5.82 -11.04 -0.35
N THR A 99 -4.75 -10.54 0.28
CA THR A 99 -4.78 -9.26 1.02
C THR A 99 -5.08 -8.09 0.09
N PHE A 100 -4.48 -8.05 -1.11
CA PHE A 100 -4.79 -7.03 -2.12
C PHE A 100 -6.28 -7.03 -2.48
N ASN A 101 -6.85 -8.19 -2.82
CA ASN A 101 -8.25 -8.32 -3.19
C ASN A 101 -9.17 -7.89 -2.04
N ALA A 102 -8.86 -8.28 -0.81
CA ALA A 102 -9.63 -7.91 0.37
C ALA A 102 -9.57 -6.39 0.64
N LEU A 103 -8.41 -5.76 0.46
CA LEU A 103 -8.24 -4.31 0.57
C LEU A 103 -9.00 -3.55 -0.51
N VAL A 104 -8.98 -4.03 -1.76
CA VAL A 104 -9.74 -3.43 -2.87
C VAL A 104 -11.24 -3.53 -2.61
N GLN A 105 -11.74 -4.71 -2.24
CA GLN A 105 -13.15 -4.90 -1.90
C GLN A 105 -13.58 -3.98 -0.74
N PHE A 106 -12.75 -3.90 0.30
CA PHE A 106 -13.01 -3.02 1.44
C PHE A 106 -13.10 -1.55 1.00
N ALA A 107 -12.15 -1.07 0.21
CA ALA A 107 -12.13 0.31 -0.28
C ALA A 107 -13.34 0.65 -1.17
N VAL A 108 -13.76 -0.27 -2.05
CA VAL A 108 -14.98 -0.12 -2.86
C VAL A 108 -16.22 0.00 -1.97
N SER A 109 -16.29 -0.80 -0.90
CA SER A 109 -17.44 -0.82 0.02
C SER A 109 -17.54 0.39 0.96
N GLN A 110 -16.41 0.92 1.44
CA GLN A 110 -16.36 1.99 2.45
C GLN A 110 -16.09 3.38 1.86
N GLY A 111 -15.61 3.47 0.62
CA GLY A 111 -15.57 4.71 -0.16
C GLY A 111 -14.49 5.73 0.22
N SER A 112 -13.48 5.36 1.01
CA SER A 112 -12.30 6.18 1.31
C SER A 112 -11.07 5.29 1.49
N PHE A 113 -9.87 5.85 1.36
CA PHE A 113 -8.65 5.24 1.89
C PHE A 113 -7.68 6.32 2.38
N ASP A 114 -7.55 6.39 3.70
CA ASP A 114 -6.46 7.01 4.45
C ASP A 114 -5.83 5.93 5.35
N GLY A 115 -4.87 6.29 6.21
CA GLY A 115 -4.34 5.38 7.23
C GLY A 115 -5.44 4.72 8.10
N LYS A 116 -6.64 5.32 8.19
CA LYS A 116 -7.79 4.73 8.88
C LYS A 116 -8.37 3.54 8.13
N CYS A 117 -8.30 3.46 6.81
CA CYS A 117 -8.84 2.30 6.08
C CYS A 117 -7.98 1.05 6.20
N LEU A 118 -6.65 1.18 6.11
CA LEU A 118 -5.76 0.07 6.47
C LEU A 118 -5.98 -0.31 7.95
N TYR A 119 -6.09 0.67 8.84
CA TYR A 119 -6.38 0.41 10.25
C TYR A 119 -7.69 -0.36 10.46
N ILE A 120 -8.79 0.05 9.83
CA ILE A 120 -10.09 -0.61 9.99
C ILE A 120 -10.04 -2.03 9.42
N HIS A 121 -9.38 -2.24 8.28
CA HIS A 121 -9.22 -3.58 7.70
C HIS A 121 -8.44 -4.51 8.64
N PHE A 122 -7.24 -4.09 9.07
CA PHE A 122 -6.35 -4.93 9.87
C PHE A 122 -6.77 -5.03 11.35
N LYS A 123 -7.56 -4.09 11.90
CA LYS A 123 -8.14 -4.22 13.24
C LYS A 123 -9.36 -5.14 13.28
N LYS A 124 -10.10 -5.28 12.18
CA LYS A 124 -11.31 -6.14 12.14
C LYS A 124 -11.00 -7.61 11.85
N ASN A 125 -9.83 -7.90 11.27
CA ASN A 125 -9.44 -9.24 10.81
C ASN A 125 -8.33 -9.89 11.65
N ASN A 126 -7.87 -9.22 12.72
CA ASN A 126 -7.01 -9.75 13.78
C ASN A 126 -7.74 -9.68 15.11
#